data_AF-A0A8S9G9V3-F1
#
_entry.id   AF-A0A8S9G9V3-F1
#
_cell.length_a   1.000
_cell.length_b   1.000
_cell.length_c   1.000
_cell.angle_alpha   90.00
_cell.angle_beta   90.00
_cell.angle_gamma   90.00
#
_symmetry.space_group_name_H-M   'P 1'
#
loop_
_entity.id
_entity.type
_entity.pdbx_description
1 polymer ?
#
loop_
_entity_poly.entity_id
_entity_poly.type
_entity_poly.pdbx_seq_one_letter_code
_entity_poly.pdbx_strand_id
1 'polypeptide(L)'
;MDPPFNDMYNTLFYKQITNTESNVLEKPFSFSVTAVVEEVELPVIDVSLLMDGAKKEREKCKEEIARASREWGFFQVINHGISMDVLEKMRQEQIRVFREPFDKKSTSDTFSAGSYRWGTPSATCLQQLSWSEAFHVPMTDISDNKDFTSLRYTTSVILIRLGDLLI
;
A
#
# COMPACT_ATOMS: atom_id res chain seq x y z
N MET A 1 16.23 14.13 12.72
CA MET A 1 17.04 12.90 12.69
C MET A 1 16.78 12.17 11.39
N ASP A 2 17.77 11.45 10.88
CA ASP A 2 17.54 10.50 9.78
C ASP A 2 16.67 9.34 10.28
N PRO A 3 15.87 8.69 9.42
CA PRO A 3 15.19 7.47 9.80
C PRO A 3 16.19 6.47 10.40
N PRO A 4 15.78 5.60 11.34
CA PRO A 4 16.65 4.56 11.94
C PRO A 4 17.10 3.50 10.92
N PHE A 5 16.90 3.75 9.63
CA PHE A 5 17.32 2.95 8.50
C PHE A 5 18.81 2.61 8.56
N ASN A 6 19.69 3.59 8.76
CA ASN A 6 21.12 3.34 8.75
C ASN A 6 21.50 2.35 9.87
N ASP A 7 20.97 2.56 11.06
CA ASP A 7 21.25 1.70 12.22
C ASP A 7 20.68 0.29 12.03
N MET A 8 19.42 0.19 11.57
CA MET A 8 18.75 -1.09 11.33
C MET A 8 19.41 -1.87 10.19
N TYR A 9 19.71 -1.20 9.07
CA TYR A 9 20.38 -1.81 7.92
C TYR A 9 21.77 -2.30 8.31
N ASN A 10 22.60 -1.47 8.95
CA ASN A 10 23.92 -1.87 9.40
C ASN A 10 23.85 -3.06 10.35
N THR A 11 22.92 -3.04 11.31
CA THR A 11 22.72 -4.16 12.25
C THR A 11 22.36 -5.46 11.52
N LEU A 12 21.43 -5.43 10.56
CA LEU A 12 21.03 -6.60 9.78
C LEU A 12 22.17 -7.10 8.87
N PHE A 13 22.93 -6.17 8.27
CA PHE A 13 24.06 -6.47 7.41
C PHE A 13 25.22 -7.10 8.18
N TYR A 14 25.59 -6.55 9.34
CA TYR A 14 26.60 -7.14 10.23
C TYR A 14 26.18 -8.54 10.69
N LYS A 15 24.93 -8.73 11.13
CA LYS A 15 24.41 -10.05 11.50
C LYS A 15 24.52 -11.06 10.36
N GLN A 16 24.27 -10.62 9.12
CA GLN A 16 24.39 -11.49 7.96
C GLN A 16 25.84 -11.94 7.76
N ILE A 17 26.81 -11.02 7.81
CA ILE A 17 28.24 -11.33 7.69
C ILE A 17 28.69 -12.33 8.77
N THR A 18 28.38 -12.06 10.05
CA THR A 18 28.81 -12.92 11.17
C THR A 18 28.17 -14.31 11.14
N ASN A 19 26.95 -14.42 10.62
CA ASN A 19 26.29 -15.72 10.43
C ASN A 19 26.87 -16.50 9.23
N THR A 20 27.36 -15.81 8.20
CA THR A 20 28.03 -16.43 7.04
C THR A 20 29.42 -16.94 7.39
N GLU A 21 30.15 -16.26 8.28
CA GLU A 21 31.46 -16.74 8.79
C GLU A 21 31.36 -18.00 9.65
N SER A 22 30.16 -18.38 10.11
CA SER A 22 29.92 -19.53 11.00
C SER A 22 29.25 -20.74 10.35
N ASN A 23 28.82 -20.69 9.07
CA ASN A 23 28.28 -21.85 8.34
C ASN A 23 28.57 -21.80 6.84
N VAL A 24 29.43 -22.71 6.36
CA VAL A 24 29.67 -22.94 4.92
C VAL A 24 28.61 -23.89 4.36
N LEU A 25 27.72 -23.35 3.50
CA LEU A 25 27.31 -23.98 2.25
C LEU A 25 26.73 -22.91 1.33
N GLU A 26 27.57 -22.36 0.46
CA GLU A 26 27.14 -21.53 -0.65
C GLU A 26 26.33 -22.39 -1.64
N LYS A 27 25.00 -22.22 -1.63
CA LYS A 27 24.25 -22.33 -2.87
C LYS A 27 23.89 -20.91 -3.29
N PRO A 28 24.57 -20.33 -4.29
CA PRO A 28 24.10 -19.08 -4.86
C PRO A 28 22.73 -19.38 -5.44
N PHE A 29 21.68 -18.76 -4.87
CA PHE A 29 20.35 -18.86 -5.42
C PHE A 29 20.32 -18.02 -6.71
N SER A 30 20.80 -18.62 -7.79
CA SER A 30 20.65 -18.12 -9.15
C SER A 30 19.16 -18.17 -9.49
N PHE A 31 18.46 -17.06 -9.30
CA PHE A 31 17.19 -16.86 -9.98
C PHE A 31 17.49 -16.49 -11.44
N SER A 32 17.84 -17.47 -12.26
CA SER A 32 17.89 -17.30 -13.71
C SER A 32 16.46 -17.40 -14.25
N VAL A 33 15.68 -16.34 -14.07
CA VAL A 33 14.47 -16.17 -14.88
C VAL A 33 14.87 -15.44 -16.15
N THR A 34 15.38 -16.22 -17.10
CA THR A 34 15.23 -15.95 -18.52
C THR A 34 13.94 -16.60 -18.98
N ALA A 35 12.81 -16.13 -18.44
CA ALA A 35 11.52 -16.34 -19.08
C ALA A 35 11.26 -15.09 -19.91
N VAL A 36 10.99 -15.27 -21.20
CA VAL A 36 10.34 -14.22 -21.98
C VAL A 36 8.96 -14.07 -21.36
N VAL A 37 8.81 -13.09 -20.47
CA VAL A 37 7.51 -12.77 -19.86
C VAL A 37 6.71 -12.09 -20.96
N GLU A 38 5.74 -12.81 -21.50
CA GLU A 38 4.70 -12.18 -22.32
C GLU A 38 4.01 -11.14 -21.44
N GLU A 39 4.04 -9.87 -21.86
CA GLU A 39 3.39 -8.79 -21.13
C GLU A 39 1.88 -8.99 -21.28
N VAL A 40 1.26 -9.55 -20.24
CA VAL A 40 -0.19 -9.76 -20.23
C VAL A 40 -0.85 -8.63 -19.46
N GLU A 41 -1.77 -7.92 -20.12
CA GLU A 41 -2.54 -6.85 -19.50
C GLU A 41 -3.54 -7.40 -18.49
N LEU A 42 -3.65 -6.70 -17.36
CA LEU A 42 -4.62 -7.05 -16.33
C LEU A 42 -6.04 -6.74 -16.79
N PRO A 43 -7.04 -7.54 -16.37
CA PRO A 43 -8.43 -7.24 -16.65
C PRO A 43 -8.82 -5.84 -16.13
N VAL A 44 -9.47 -5.05 -16.98
CA VAL A 44 -10.05 -3.75 -16.63
C VAL A 44 -11.57 -3.88 -16.63
N ILE A 45 -12.21 -3.55 -15.50
CA ILE A 45 -13.65 -3.74 -15.30
C ILE A 45 -14.33 -2.39 -15.06
N ASP A 46 -15.34 -2.10 -15.88
CA ASP A 46 -16.23 -0.95 -15.66
C ASP A 46 -17.27 -1.29 -14.60
N VAL A 47 -17.08 -0.74 -13.39
CA VAL A 47 -17.97 -1.02 -12.26
C VAL A 47 -19.20 -0.11 -12.22
N SER A 48 -19.29 0.91 -13.09
CA SER A 48 -20.52 1.70 -13.22
C SER A 48 -21.69 0.84 -13.71
N LEU A 49 -21.39 -0.21 -14.48
CA LEU A 49 -22.36 -1.20 -14.95
C LEU A 49 -23.07 -1.92 -13.81
N LEU A 50 -22.49 -1.99 -12.61
CA LEU A 50 -23.14 -2.59 -11.44
C LEU A 50 -24.29 -1.72 -10.91
N MET A 51 -24.16 -0.39 -10.99
CA MET A 51 -25.11 0.57 -10.44
C MET A 51 -26.11 1.03 -11.51
N ASP A 52 -25.60 1.41 -12.68
CA ASP A 52 -26.37 2.10 -13.72
C ASP A 52 -26.77 1.17 -14.88
N GLY A 53 -26.15 -0.02 -14.98
CA GLY A 53 -26.38 -0.95 -16.07
C GLY A 53 -27.73 -1.65 -16.00
N ALA A 54 -28.25 -2.07 -17.15
CA ALA A 54 -29.41 -2.96 -17.24
C ALA A 54 -29.13 -4.31 -16.58
N LYS A 55 -30.17 -5.11 -16.29
CA LYS A 55 -30.01 -6.42 -15.61
C LYS A 55 -28.95 -7.30 -16.26
N LYS A 56 -28.92 -7.38 -17.59
CA LYS A 56 -27.95 -8.19 -18.34
C LYS A 56 -26.51 -7.68 -18.20
N GLU A 57 -26.33 -6.36 -18.19
CA GLU A 57 -25.01 -5.72 -18.05
C GLU A 57 -24.47 -5.89 -16.63
N ARG A 58 -25.33 -5.76 -15.62
CA ARG A 58 -24.99 -6.05 -14.22
C ARG A 58 -24.51 -7.49 -14.04
N GLU A 59 -25.25 -8.46 -14.59
CA GLU A 59 -24.83 -9.87 -14.49
C GLU A 59 -23.51 -10.12 -15.23
N LYS A 60 -23.33 -9.55 -16.43
CA LYS A 60 -22.05 -9.65 -17.15
C LYS A 60 -20.89 -9.03 -16.34
N CYS A 61 -21.10 -7.88 -15.72
CA CYS A 61 -20.06 -7.25 -14.89
C CYS A 61 -19.69 -8.11 -13.67
N LYS A 62 -20.68 -8.75 -13.02
CA LYS A 62 -20.41 -9.71 -11.93
C LYS A 62 -19.62 -10.93 -12.41
N GLU A 63 -19.98 -11.47 -13.57
CA GLU A 63 -19.27 -12.59 -14.19
C GLU A 63 -17.81 -12.23 -14.49
N GLU A 64 -17.56 -11.03 -15.03
CA GLU A 64 -16.21 -10.52 -15.29
C GLU A 64 -15.39 -10.37 -13.99
N ILE A 65 -15.99 -9.84 -12.91
CA ILE A 65 -15.34 -9.75 -11.60
C ILE A 65 -14.99 -11.14 -11.08
N ALA A 66 -15.94 -12.08 -11.13
CA ALA A 66 -15.73 -13.45 -10.67
C ALA A 66 -14.68 -14.20 -11.50
N ARG A 67 -14.62 -13.94 -12.80
CA ARG A 67 -13.63 -14.51 -13.72
C ARG A 67 -12.24 -13.95 -13.44
N ALA A 68 -12.09 -12.63 -13.40
CA ALA A 68 -10.82 -11.98 -13.10
C ALA A 68 -10.30 -12.36 -11.71
N SER A 69 -11.16 -12.41 -10.69
CA SER A 69 -10.77 -12.85 -9.34
C SER A 69 -10.24 -14.28 -9.29
N ARG A 70 -10.77 -15.18 -10.14
CA ARG A 70 -10.39 -16.60 -10.18
C ARG A 70 -9.15 -16.86 -11.02
N GLU A 71 -9.05 -16.19 -12.17
CA GLU A 71 -7.96 -16.38 -13.13
C GLU A 71 -6.72 -15.58 -12.74
N TRP A 72 -6.91 -14.36 -12.22
CA TRP A 72 -5.83 -13.41 -11.94
C TRP A 72 -5.62 -13.19 -10.45
N GLY A 73 -6.69 -13.19 -9.64
CA GLY A 73 -6.65 -12.77 -8.24
C GLY A 73 -6.64 -11.24 -8.04
N PHE A 74 -6.53 -10.46 -9.11
CA PHE A 74 -6.58 -9.01 -9.10
C PHE A 74 -7.02 -8.45 -10.47
N PHE A 75 -7.57 -7.24 -10.48
CA PHE A 75 -8.05 -6.53 -11.66
C PHE A 75 -8.09 -5.02 -11.40
N GLN A 76 -8.13 -4.23 -12.47
CA GLN A 76 -8.31 -2.78 -12.40
C GLN A 76 -9.79 -2.42 -12.53
N VAL A 77 -10.22 -1.37 -11.84
CA VAL A 77 -11.60 -0.86 -11.94
C VAL A 77 -11.62 0.55 -12.51
N ILE A 78 -12.59 0.82 -13.38
CA ILE A 78 -12.87 2.16 -13.92
C ILE A 78 -14.31 2.56 -13.60
N ASN A 79 -14.60 3.86 -13.66
CA ASN A 79 -15.91 4.43 -13.35
C ASN A 79 -16.43 4.03 -11.94
N HIS A 80 -15.52 3.96 -10.96
CA HIS A 80 -15.79 3.60 -9.56
C HIS A 80 -16.48 4.71 -8.74
N GLY A 81 -16.84 5.84 -9.35
CA GLY A 81 -17.60 6.91 -8.69
C GLY A 81 -16.79 7.83 -7.75
N ILE A 82 -15.47 7.67 -7.66
CA ILE A 82 -14.60 8.64 -6.97
C ILE A 82 -14.16 9.67 -8.02
N SER A 83 -14.40 10.95 -7.74
CA SER A 83 -13.99 12.05 -8.63
C SER A 83 -12.48 12.15 -8.73
N MET A 84 -11.96 12.46 -9.93
CA MET A 84 -10.54 12.68 -10.17
C MET A 84 -9.93 13.75 -9.25
N ASP A 85 -10.68 14.81 -8.93
CA ASP A 85 -10.23 15.86 -8.00
C ASP A 85 -9.89 15.34 -6.61
N VAL A 86 -10.64 14.35 -6.11
CA VAL A 86 -10.39 13.73 -4.80
C VAL A 86 -9.14 12.86 -4.86
N LEU A 87 -8.96 12.09 -5.95
CA LEU A 87 -7.75 11.29 -6.15
C LEU A 87 -6.50 12.15 -6.30
N GLU A 88 -6.60 13.28 -7.02
CA GLU A 88 -5.49 14.21 -7.20
C GLU A 88 -5.11 14.90 -5.88
N LYS A 89 -6.09 15.40 -5.12
CA LYS A 89 -5.82 15.95 -3.79
C LYS A 89 -5.20 14.91 -2.85
N MET A 90 -5.68 13.67 -2.88
CA MET A 90 -5.11 12.58 -2.09
C MET A 90 -3.64 12.35 -2.44
N ARG A 91 -3.29 12.33 -3.72
CA ARG A 91 -1.90 12.22 -4.19
C ARG A 91 -1.06 13.40 -3.69
N GLN A 92 -1.58 14.62 -3.76
CA GLN A 92 -0.87 15.82 -3.30
C GLN A 92 -0.59 15.80 -1.80
N GLU A 93 -1.59 15.45 -0.97
CA GLU A 93 -1.40 15.35 0.48
C GLU A 93 -0.49 14.17 0.86
N GLN A 94 -0.57 13.04 0.15
CA GLN A 94 0.37 11.94 0.33
C GLN A 94 1.82 12.41 0.10
N ILE A 95 2.09 13.11 -1.01
CA ILE A 95 3.43 13.64 -1.32
C ILE A 95 3.88 14.61 -0.23
N ARG A 96 2.98 15.49 0.23
CA ARG A 96 3.26 16.49 1.26
C ARG A 96 3.64 15.83 2.59
N VAL A 97 2.85 14.86 3.04
CA VAL A 97 3.09 14.08 4.27
C VAL A 97 4.42 13.36 4.21
N PHE A 98 4.70 12.60 3.15
CA PHE A 98 5.93 11.81 3.09
C PHE A 98 7.21 12.64 2.92
N ARG A 99 7.10 13.89 2.46
CA ARG A 99 8.22 14.84 2.41
C ARG A 99 8.63 15.40 3.78
N GLU A 100 7.78 15.32 4.80
CA GLU A 100 8.15 15.78 6.12
C GLU A 100 9.28 14.92 6.74
N PRO A 101 10.07 15.49 7.67
CA PRO A 101 11.09 14.76 8.40
C PRO A 101 10.55 13.54 9.13
N PHE A 102 11.38 12.51 9.27
CA PHE A 102 11.06 11.27 9.97
C PHE A 102 10.44 11.52 11.35
N ASP A 103 11.06 12.38 12.16
CA ASP A 103 10.63 12.63 13.55
C ASP A 103 9.17 13.10 13.61
N LYS A 104 8.78 14.03 12.73
CA LYS A 104 7.39 14.53 12.66
C LYS A 104 6.41 13.43 12.26
N LYS A 105 6.80 12.57 11.31
CA LYS A 105 5.96 11.45 10.85
C LYS A 105 5.83 10.35 11.93
N SER A 106 6.91 10.06 12.66
CA SER A 106 6.94 8.97 13.64
C SER A 106 6.31 9.33 14.99
N THR A 107 6.26 10.61 15.36
CA THR A 107 5.70 11.08 16.64
C THR A 107 4.38 11.82 16.47
N SER A 108 3.72 11.70 15.32
CA SER A 108 2.45 12.39 15.08
C SER A 108 1.33 11.78 15.93
N ASP A 109 0.66 12.63 16.71
CA ASP A 109 -0.55 12.26 17.48
C ASP A 109 -1.83 12.28 16.62
N THR A 110 -1.70 12.50 15.31
CA THR A 110 -2.85 12.55 14.39
C THR A 110 -3.53 11.19 14.24
N PHE A 111 -2.76 10.11 14.37
CA PHE A 111 -3.25 8.74 14.25
C PHE A 111 -2.82 7.91 15.46
N SER A 112 -3.47 6.76 15.63
CA SER A 112 -3.16 5.81 16.69
C SER A 112 -1.70 5.33 16.63
N ALA A 113 -1.17 4.97 17.80
CA ALA A 113 0.20 4.48 17.93
C ALA A 113 0.45 3.29 16.97
N GLY A 114 1.59 3.32 16.28
CA GLY A 114 1.96 2.31 15.28
C GLY A 114 1.40 2.56 13.87
N SER A 115 0.73 3.69 13.64
CA SER A 115 0.23 4.05 12.31
C SER A 115 1.33 4.35 11.30
N TYR A 116 2.51 4.82 11.72
CA TYR A 116 3.65 5.04 10.83
C TYR A 116 4.67 3.90 10.92
N ARG A 117 5.19 3.45 9.78
CA ARG A 117 6.32 2.52 9.71
C ARG A 117 7.33 2.93 8.65
N TRP A 118 8.60 2.69 8.96
CA TRP A 118 9.69 2.61 7.99
C TRP A 118 10.22 1.18 7.93
N GLY A 119 10.36 0.66 6.72
CA GLY A 119 10.77 -0.69 6.40
C GLY A 119 9.91 -1.77 7.02
N THR A 120 10.58 -2.81 7.51
CA THR A 120 9.96 -3.93 8.22
C THR A 120 10.50 -3.95 9.65
N PRO A 121 9.80 -3.35 10.64
CA PRO A 121 10.29 -3.25 12.02
C PRO A 121 10.63 -4.61 12.67
N SER A 122 10.00 -5.69 12.21
CA SER A 122 10.23 -7.05 12.69
C SER A 122 11.26 -7.86 11.89
N ALA A 123 11.99 -7.24 10.95
CA ALA A 123 12.96 -7.96 10.14
C ALA A 123 14.13 -8.49 10.99
N THR A 124 14.47 -9.77 10.81
CA THR A 124 15.62 -10.41 11.45
C THR A 124 16.83 -10.56 10.52
N CYS A 125 16.61 -10.43 9.21
CA CYS A 125 17.65 -10.45 8.17
C CYS A 125 17.33 -9.48 7.03
N LEU A 126 18.31 -9.21 6.16
CA LEU A 126 18.16 -8.26 5.05
C LEU A 126 17.08 -8.68 4.04
N GLN A 127 16.86 -9.99 3.85
CA GLN A 127 15.84 -10.50 2.93
C GLN A 127 14.41 -10.17 3.39
N GLN A 128 14.22 -9.85 4.68
CA GLN A 128 12.92 -9.45 5.24
C GLN A 128 12.74 -7.93 5.28
N LEU A 129 13.80 -7.15 5.01
CA LEU A 129 13.75 -5.70 5.04
C LEU A 129 13.02 -5.18 3.78
N SER A 130 11.97 -4.39 3.99
CA SER A 130 11.33 -3.64 2.92
C SER A 130 11.99 -2.27 2.76
N TRP A 131 12.29 -1.87 1.52
CA TRP A 131 12.63 -0.48 1.21
C TRP A 131 11.34 0.31 0.98
N SER A 132 10.63 0.63 2.06
CA SER A 132 9.38 1.39 1.99
C SER A 132 9.12 2.16 3.28
N GLU A 133 8.36 3.25 3.16
CA GLU A 133 7.59 3.82 4.27
C GLU A 133 6.11 3.64 4.01
N ALA A 134 5.33 3.59 5.09
CA ALA A 134 3.89 3.55 5.00
C ALA A 134 3.24 4.18 6.22
N PHE A 135 2.10 4.82 6.00
CA PHE A 135 1.10 5.04 7.03
C PHE A 135 0.01 3.97 6.89
N HIS A 136 -0.23 3.22 7.95
CA HIS A 136 -1.41 2.40 8.14
C HIS A 136 -2.36 3.19 9.03
N VAL A 137 -3.44 3.72 8.47
CA VAL A 137 -4.40 4.54 9.21
C VAL A 137 -5.66 3.72 9.47
N PRO A 138 -5.88 3.25 10.71
CA PRO A 138 -7.10 2.54 11.07
C PRO A 138 -8.34 3.39 10.81
N MET A 139 -9.41 2.74 10.34
CA MET A 139 -10.70 3.42 10.11
C MET A 139 -11.27 4.02 11.40
N THR A 140 -10.90 3.51 12.58
CA THR A 140 -11.27 4.08 13.88
C THR A 140 -10.74 5.50 14.10
N ASP A 141 -9.58 5.82 13.52
CA ASP A 141 -8.94 7.13 13.66
C ASP A 141 -9.56 8.16 12.72
N ILE A 142 -10.29 7.67 11.72
CA ILE A 142 -10.95 8.45 10.68
C ILE A 142 -12.46 8.57 10.97
N SER A 143 -13.04 7.68 11.78
CA SER A 143 -14.49 7.64 12.02
C SER A 143 -14.92 8.52 13.18
N ASP A 144 -15.69 9.56 12.89
CA ASP A 144 -16.43 10.32 13.89
C ASP A 144 -17.78 9.63 14.26
N ASN A 145 -17.80 8.30 14.42
CA ASN A 145 -19.02 7.48 14.63
C ASN A 145 -20.06 7.53 13.49
N LYS A 146 -19.63 7.72 12.23
CA LYS A 146 -20.52 7.68 11.06
C LYS A 146 -20.27 6.44 10.22
N ASP A 147 -21.34 5.80 9.77
CA ASP A 147 -21.28 4.65 8.87
C ASP A 147 -20.51 5.00 7.60
N PHE A 148 -19.55 4.15 7.22
CA PHE A 148 -18.81 4.26 5.97
C PHE A 148 -19.70 3.83 4.80
N THR A 149 -20.61 4.72 4.42
CA THR A 149 -21.65 4.43 3.42
C THR A 149 -21.14 4.42 1.98
N SER A 150 -19.93 4.94 1.72
CA SER A 150 -19.35 4.97 0.38
C SER A 150 -17.83 5.10 0.39
N LEU A 151 -17.17 4.46 -0.60
CA LEU A 151 -15.75 4.61 -0.88
C LEU A 151 -15.34 6.08 -1.12
N ARG A 152 -16.23 6.87 -1.72
CA ARG A 152 -15.98 8.31 -1.93
C ARG A 152 -15.87 9.06 -0.60
N TYR A 153 -16.75 8.73 0.35
CA TYR A 153 -16.76 9.36 1.67
C TYR A 153 -15.47 9.01 2.42
N THR A 154 -15.10 7.73 2.48
CA THR A 154 -13.87 7.30 3.16
C THR A 154 -12.62 7.95 2.59
N THR A 155 -12.46 8.00 1.26
CA THR A 155 -11.32 8.68 0.62
C THR A 155 -11.27 10.18 0.97
N SER A 156 -12.43 10.83 1.07
CA SER A 156 -12.50 12.25 1.42
C SER A 156 -12.12 12.52 2.88
N VAL A 157 -12.51 11.65 3.83
CA VAL A 157 -12.15 11.83 5.24
C VAL A 157 -10.66 11.54 5.47
N ILE A 158 -10.11 10.51 4.81
CA ILE A 158 -8.66 10.24 4.84
C ILE A 158 -7.86 11.46 4.37
N LEU A 159 -8.30 12.07 3.25
CA LEU A 159 -7.67 13.28 2.72
C LEU A 159 -7.62 14.41 3.76
N ILE A 160 -8.73 14.65 4.46
CA ILE A 160 -8.82 15.70 5.50
C ILE A 160 -7.82 15.41 6.62
N ARG A 161 -7.84 14.18 7.16
CA ARG A 161 -6.95 13.79 8.28
C ARG A 161 -5.47 13.80 7.91
N LEU A 162 -5.13 13.45 6.67
CA LEU A 162 -3.75 13.57 6.18
C LEU A 162 -3.32 15.04 6.06
N GLY A 163 -4.22 15.94 5.69
CA GLY A 163 -3.96 17.37 5.71
C GLY A 163 -3.72 17.91 7.12
N ASP A 164 -4.46 17.40 8.12
CA ASP A 164 -4.31 17.78 9.53
C ASP A 164 -2.97 17.32 10.13
N LEU A 165 -2.34 16.25 9.60
CA LEU A 165 -1.05 15.74 10.06
C LEU A 165 0.09 16.77 9.93
N LEU A 166 -0.12 17.82 9.14
CA LEU A 166 0.89 18.79 8.74
C LEU A 166 0.72 20.16 9.40
N ILE A 167 -0.24 20.31 10.32
CA ILE A 167 -0.55 21.57 11.03
C ILE A 167 -0.09 21.47 12.49
#